data_AF-A0A350QG18-F1
#
_entry.id   AF-A0A350QG18-F1
#
_cell.length_a   1.000
_cell.length_b   1.000
_cell.length_c   1.000
_cell.angle_alpha   90.00
_cell.angle_beta   90.00
_cell.angle_gamma   90.00
#
_symmetry.space_group_name_H-M   'P 1'
#
loop_
_entity.id
_entity.type
_entity.pdbx_description
1 polymer ?
#
loop_
_entity_poly.entity_id
_entity_poly.type
_entity_poly.pdbx_seq_one_letter_code
_entity_poly.pdbx_strand_id
1 'polypeptide(L)'
;MTIFEAGVQYKDLDGSVHADRDDNQNATDYLRKHHNIPDDSFVLGIQVYSSVHNVRGNTLTVRFLHLNVGGYDNIQEKMKAEGDALELNEIEIEMPYNEFFGLFKRFSLTLSSNGLLEGKSYTAV
;
A
#
# COMPACT_ATOMS: atom_id res chain seq x y z
N MET A 1 -16.87 8.18 -4.76
CA MET A 1 -16.50 7.35 -3.61
C MET A 1 -15.55 6.28 -4.11
N THR A 2 -14.35 6.22 -3.56
CA THR A 2 -13.32 5.23 -3.96
C THR A 2 -13.15 4.28 -2.78
N ILE A 3 -13.26 2.98 -3.02
CA ILE A 3 -13.08 1.96 -1.99
C ILE A 3 -11.59 1.59 -1.97
N PHE A 4 -11.00 1.52 -0.77
CA PHE A 4 -9.63 1.06 -0.60
C PHE A 4 -9.59 -0.48 -0.64
N GLU A 5 -9.52 -1.03 -1.86
CA GLU A 5 -9.43 -2.46 -2.10
C GLU A 5 -8.46 -2.77 -3.27
N ALA A 6 -7.93 -3.99 -3.30
CA ALA A 6 -7.19 -4.49 -4.45
C ALA A 6 -8.17 -4.97 -5.52
N GLY A 7 -7.91 -4.63 -6.78
CA GLY A 7 -8.79 -5.01 -7.89
C GLY A 7 -8.05 -5.07 -9.23
N VAL A 8 -8.43 -6.06 -10.04
CA VAL A 8 -8.03 -6.20 -11.45
C VAL A 8 -9.24 -6.67 -12.24
N GLN A 9 -9.16 -6.64 -13.57
CA GLN A 9 -10.30 -6.89 -14.46
C GLN A 9 -11.02 -8.22 -14.21
N TYR A 10 -10.28 -9.31 -13.98
CA TYR A 10 -10.84 -10.66 -13.90
C TYR A 10 -10.78 -11.30 -12.50
N LYS A 11 -9.89 -10.82 -11.63
CA LYS A 11 -9.71 -11.29 -10.24
C LYS A 11 -9.60 -12.83 -10.11
N ASP A 12 -8.87 -13.48 -11.02
CA ASP A 12 -8.72 -14.95 -11.03
C ASP A 12 -7.88 -15.49 -9.87
N LEU A 13 -7.01 -14.65 -9.30
CA LEU A 13 -6.21 -14.93 -8.12
C LEU A 13 -6.65 -14.01 -6.98
N ASP A 14 -6.73 -14.58 -5.79
CA ASP A 14 -6.99 -13.85 -4.55
C ASP A 14 -5.93 -14.23 -3.51
N GLY A 15 -5.73 -13.37 -2.52
CA GLY A 15 -4.80 -13.66 -1.45
C GLY A 15 -4.55 -12.51 -0.49
N SER A 16 -3.42 -12.56 0.19
CA SER A 16 -3.09 -11.64 1.27
C SER A 16 -1.73 -10.99 1.09
N VAL A 17 -1.58 -9.79 1.64
CA VAL A 17 -0.31 -9.06 1.70
C VAL A 17 -0.04 -8.68 3.13
N HIS A 18 1.20 -8.93 3.57
CA HIS A 18 1.71 -8.49 4.85
C HIS A 18 3.09 -7.88 4.65
N ALA A 19 3.36 -6.79 5.37
CA ALA A 19 4.66 -6.15 5.35
C ALA A 19 5.06 -5.65 6.74
N ASP A 20 6.33 -5.82 7.09
CA ASP A 20 6.93 -5.25 8.29
C ASP A 20 7.42 -3.84 7.96
N ARG A 21 7.08 -2.86 8.80
CA ARG A 21 7.63 -1.50 8.71
C ARG A 21 9.14 -1.54 8.96
N ASP A 22 9.90 -0.81 8.15
CA ASP A 22 11.32 -0.58 8.39
C ASP A 22 11.52 0.52 9.44
N ASP A 23 12.47 0.28 10.35
CA ASP A 23 12.75 1.18 11.48
C ASP A 23 13.53 2.44 11.05
N ASN A 24 14.16 2.43 9.87
CA ASN A 24 15.01 3.50 9.36
C ASN A 24 14.40 4.25 8.16
N GLN A 25 13.60 3.59 7.32
CA GLN A 25 12.99 4.22 6.15
C GLN A 25 11.65 3.59 5.78
N ASN A 26 10.54 4.30 6.00
CA ASN A 26 9.22 3.87 5.55
C ASN A 26 8.64 4.75 4.43
N ALA A 27 7.46 4.40 3.92
CA ALA A 27 6.76 5.13 2.88
C ALA A 27 6.57 6.64 3.17
N THR A 28 6.33 7.02 4.43
CA THR A 28 6.19 8.43 4.80
C THR A 28 7.51 9.17 4.65
N ASP A 29 8.62 8.56 5.09
CA ASP A 29 9.96 9.14 4.97
C ASP A 29 10.37 9.28 3.50
N TYR A 30 10.03 8.28 2.67
CA TYR A 30 10.21 8.34 1.23
C TYR A 30 9.47 9.54 0.63
N LEU A 31 8.17 9.72 0.93
CA LEU A 31 7.40 10.84 0.39
C LEU A 31 7.90 12.20 0.87
N ARG A 32 8.33 12.33 2.13
CA ARG A 32 8.91 13.59 2.63
C ARG A 32 10.18 13.94 1.85
N LYS A 33 11.05 12.96 1.65
CA LYS A 33 12.34 13.13 0.96
C LYS A 33 12.19 13.42 -0.53
N HIS A 34 11.24 12.78 -1.21
CA HIS A 34 11.15 12.79 -2.68
C HIS A 34 9.99 13.62 -3.24
N HIS A 35 8.96 13.90 -2.45
CA HIS A 35 7.73 14.56 -2.88
C HIS A 35 7.28 15.71 -1.98
N ASN A 36 8.10 16.12 -1.00
CA ASN A 36 7.90 17.30 -0.16
C ASN A 36 6.54 17.35 0.57
N ILE A 37 6.03 16.20 1.02
CA ILE A 37 4.85 16.20 1.90
C ILE A 37 5.20 16.84 3.27
N PRO A 38 4.22 17.44 3.98
CA PRO A 38 4.46 18.04 5.29
C PRO A 38 5.06 17.07 6.33
N ASP A 39 5.84 17.59 7.27
CA ASP A 39 6.52 16.79 8.32
C ASP A 39 5.53 16.10 9.27
N ASP A 40 4.36 16.67 9.46
CA ASP A 40 3.23 16.13 10.22
C ASP A 40 2.31 15.22 9.38
N SER A 41 2.70 14.89 8.14
CA SER A 41 1.95 13.94 7.32
C SER A 41 2.32 12.49 7.62
N PHE A 42 1.34 11.60 7.51
CA PHE A 42 1.51 10.15 7.67
C PHE A 42 0.83 9.38 6.55
N VAL A 43 1.54 8.41 5.96
CA VAL A 43 0.95 7.46 5.01
C VAL A 43 0.09 6.45 5.75
N LEU A 44 -1.16 6.33 5.31
CA LEU A 44 -2.20 5.44 5.85
C LEU A 44 -2.49 4.25 4.96
N GLY A 45 -2.37 4.44 3.64
CA GLY A 45 -2.64 3.42 2.65
C GLY A 45 -1.60 3.45 1.55
N ILE A 46 -1.26 2.26 1.06
CA ILE A 46 -0.43 2.07 -0.13
C ILE A 46 -1.23 1.15 -1.06
N GLN A 47 -1.59 1.64 -2.24
CA GLN A 47 -2.15 0.82 -3.31
C GLN A 47 -1.09 0.65 -4.39
N VAL A 48 -0.97 -0.57 -4.89
CA VAL A 48 -0.01 -0.92 -5.93
C VAL A 48 -0.75 -1.54 -7.09
N TYR A 49 -0.46 -1.04 -8.28
CA TYR A 49 -0.93 -1.61 -9.53
C TYR A 49 0.25 -1.88 -10.46
N SER A 50 0.19 -3.03 -11.13
CA SER A 50 1.13 -3.38 -12.19
C SER A 50 0.37 -4.03 -13.34
N SER A 51 0.67 -3.58 -14.55
CA SER A 51 0.27 -4.22 -15.80
C SER A 51 1.50 -4.79 -16.52
N VAL A 52 1.27 -5.50 -17.63
CA VAL A 52 2.36 -5.93 -18.53
C VAL A 52 3.21 -4.76 -19.06
N HIS A 53 2.67 -3.54 -19.08
CA HIS A 53 3.42 -2.35 -19.46
C HIS A 53 4.41 -1.96 -18.35
N ASN A 54 3.96 -1.90 -17.10
CA ASN A 54 4.79 -1.59 -15.94
C ASN A 54 5.97 -2.57 -15.79
N VAL A 55 5.71 -3.87 -16.02
CA VAL A 55 6.77 -4.91 -16.00
C VAL A 55 7.88 -4.66 -17.00
N ARG A 56 7.55 -4.17 -18.21
CA ARG A 56 8.57 -3.83 -19.22
C ARG A 56 9.39 -2.60 -18.82
N GLY A 57 8.79 -1.69 -18.05
CA GLY A 57 9.46 -0.51 -17.51
C GLY A 57 10.28 -0.78 -16.24
N ASN A 58 10.17 -1.98 -15.64
CA ASN A 58 10.67 -2.29 -14.31
C ASN A 58 10.08 -1.39 -13.20
N THR A 59 8.83 -0.98 -13.36
CA THR A 59 8.15 -0.04 -12.47
C THR A 59 6.81 -0.59 -11.96
N LEU A 60 6.26 0.10 -10.97
CA LEU A 60 4.94 -0.06 -10.39
C LEU A 60 4.22 1.29 -10.42
N THR A 61 2.91 1.27 -10.61
CA THR A 61 2.09 2.43 -10.24
C THR A 61 1.77 2.30 -8.76
N VAL A 62 2.33 3.20 -7.94
CA VAL A 62 2.16 3.20 -6.48
C VAL A 62 1.41 4.46 -6.08
N ARG A 63 0.30 4.27 -5.39
CA ARG A 63 -0.53 5.33 -4.87
C ARG A 63 -0.44 5.34 -3.35
N PHE A 64 -0.03 6.46 -2.81
CA PHE A 64 0.03 6.70 -1.38
C PHE A 64 -1.15 7.57 -0.95
N LEU A 65 -1.85 7.11 0.08
CA LEU A 65 -2.90 7.86 0.75
C LEU A 65 -2.34 8.36 2.08
N HIS A 66 -2.36 9.67 2.29
CA HIS A 66 -1.79 10.28 3.49
C HIS A 66 -2.69 11.37 4.09
N LEU A 67 -2.49 11.64 5.37
CA LEU A 67 -3.14 12.73 6.09
C LEU A 67 -2.13 13.61 6.76
N ASN A 68 -2.40 14.91 6.75
CA ASN A 68 -1.75 15.86 7.64
C ASN A 68 -2.56 15.90 8.95
N VAL A 69 -1.98 15.30 9.98
CA VAL A 69 -2.53 15.18 11.33
C VAL A 69 -1.32 14.98 12.23
N GLY A 70 -1.19 15.77 13.29
CA GLY A 70 0.00 15.76 14.17
C GLY A 70 0.24 14.48 14.99
N GLY A 71 -0.10 13.30 14.48
CA GLY A 71 0.08 11.99 15.10
C GLY A 71 -1.04 10.99 14.73
N TYR A 72 -0.78 9.70 14.97
CA TYR A 72 -1.72 8.60 14.69
C TYR A 72 -3.00 8.67 15.54
N ASP A 73 -2.91 9.12 16.79
CA ASP A 73 -4.07 9.24 17.69
C ASP A 73 -5.13 10.21 17.13
N ASN A 74 -4.68 11.30 16.52
CA ASN A 74 -5.54 12.28 15.84
C ASN A 74 -6.25 11.67 14.62
N ILE A 75 -5.69 10.62 14.00
CA ILE A 75 -6.30 9.92 12.86
C ILE A 75 -7.49 9.10 13.34
N GLN A 76 -7.32 8.36 14.43
CA GLN A 76 -8.40 7.56 15.02
C GLN A 76 -9.56 8.45 15.48
N GLU A 77 -9.26 9.61 16.06
CA GLU A 77 -10.26 10.60 16.44
C GLU A 77 -10.96 11.21 15.21
N LYS A 78 -10.19 11.57 14.17
CA LYS A 78 -10.74 12.07 12.90
C LYS A 78 -11.66 11.05 12.24
N MET A 79 -11.26 9.78 12.19
CA MET A 79 -12.08 8.68 11.67
C MET A 79 -13.39 8.51 12.44
N LYS A 80 -13.37 8.65 13.78
CA LYS A 80 -14.60 8.59 14.58
C LYS A 80 -15.53 9.79 14.32
N ALA A 81 -14.97 10.96 14.00
CA ALA A 81 -15.74 12.18 13.78
C ALA A 81 -16.34 12.27 12.36
N GLU A 82 -15.61 11.81 11.33
CA GLU A 82 -16.01 11.93 9.91
C GLU A 82 -16.90 10.77 9.41
N GLY A 83 -17.05 9.69 10.21
CA GLY A 83 -17.91 8.56 9.87
C GLY A 83 -17.28 7.62 8.84
N ASP A 84 -18.08 7.10 7.89
CA ASP A 84 -17.66 6.01 7.00
C ASP A 84 -16.71 6.43 5.87
N ALA A 85 -16.54 7.73 5.61
CA ALA A 85 -15.72 8.24 4.51
C ALA A 85 -14.69 9.26 5.01
N LEU A 86 -13.41 8.87 4.97
CA LEU A 86 -12.28 9.70 5.37
C LEU A 86 -11.74 10.48 4.15
N GLU A 87 -11.62 11.79 4.27
CA GLU A 87 -10.95 12.61 3.25
C GLU A 87 -9.42 12.45 3.36
N LEU A 88 -8.78 11.97 2.30
CA LEU A 88 -7.34 11.66 2.24
C LEU A 88 -6.67 12.43 1.12
N ASN A 89 -5.40 12.81 1.32
CA ASN A 89 -4.56 13.27 0.22
C ASN A 89 -3.99 12.07 -0.53
N GLU A 90 -3.90 12.19 -1.85
CA GLU A 90 -3.42 11.13 -2.74
C GLU A 90 -2.19 11.61 -3.51
N ILE A 91 -1.15 10.78 -3.56
CA ILE A 91 -0.01 10.94 -4.45
C ILE A 91 0.19 9.63 -5.21
N GLU A 92 0.05 9.67 -6.53
CA GLU A 92 0.32 8.55 -7.42
C GLU A 92 1.65 8.78 -8.15
N ILE A 93 2.52 7.78 -8.11
CA ILE A 93 3.84 7.82 -8.75
C ILE A 93 4.15 6.51 -9.46
N GLU A 94 4.97 6.61 -10.50
CA GLU A 94 5.64 5.46 -11.07
C GLU A 94 6.94 5.20 -10.28
N MET A 95 7.03 4.04 -9.64
CA MET A 95 8.12 3.70 -8.72
C MET A 95 8.84 2.41 -9.18
N PRO A 96 10.18 2.38 -9.23
CA PRO A 96 10.94 1.16 -9.50
C PRO A 96 10.66 0.04 -8.49
N TYR A 97 10.69 -1.22 -8.93
CA TYR A 97 10.43 -2.37 -8.05
C TYR A 97 11.31 -2.39 -6.80
N ASN A 98 12.60 -2.12 -6.96
CA ASN A 98 13.57 -2.13 -5.87
C ASN A 98 13.30 -1.03 -4.83
N GLU A 99 12.83 0.14 -5.27
CA GLU A 99 12.47 1.23 -4.35
C GLU A 99 11.20 0.88 -3.59
N PHE A 100 10.18 0.34 -4.28
CA PHE A 100 8.93 -0.08 -3.64
C PHE A 100 9.16 -1.14 -2.57
N PHE A 101 9.82 -2.25 -2.91
CA PHE A 101 10.09 -3.30 -1.93
C PHE A 101 11.10 -2.86 -0.87
N GLY A 102 11.92 -1.84 -1.15
CA GLY A 102 12.80 -1.19 -0.19
C GLY A 102 12.09 -0.33 0.87
N LEU A 103 10.79 -0.05 0.73
CA LEU A 103 10.00 0.66 1.75
C LEU A 103 9.68 -0.20 2.98
N PHE A 104 9.93 -1.52 2.89
CA PHE A 104 9.56 -2.49 3.91
C PHE A 104 10.79 -3.26 4.39
N LYS A 105 10.79 -3.61 5.67
CA LYS A 105 11.81 -4.52 6.23
C LYS A 105 11.61 -5.94 5.71
N ARG A 106 10.35 -6.35 5.57
CA ARG A 106 9.90 -7.62 4.99
C ARG A 106 8.59 -7.42 4.25
N PHE A 107 8.42 -8.11 3.13
CA PHE A 107 7.19 -8.10 2.34
C PHE A 107 6.83 -9.54 1.96
N SER A 108 5.56 -9.92 2.14
CA SER A 108 5.03 -11.24 1.79
C SER A 108 3.70 -11.09 1.07
N LEU A 109 3.56 -11.80 -0.06
CA LEU A 109 2.35 -11.85 -0.88
C LEU A 109 2.00 -13.32 -1.13
N THR A 110 0.76 -13.69 -0.86
CA THR A 110 0.17 -14.97 -1.30
C THR A 110 -0.85 -14.70 -2.39
N LEU A 111 -0.93 -15.61 -3.36
CA LEU A 111 -1.98 -15.64 -4.36
C LEU A 111 -2.35 -17.09 -4.60
N SER A 112 -3.64 -17.36 -4.64
CA SER A 112 -4.17 -18.66 -5.04
C SER A 112 -5.39 -18.49 -5.94
N SER A 113 -5.60 -19.47 -6.82
CA SER A 113 -6.74 -19.46 -7.76
C SER A 113 -8.03 -19.31 -7.00
N ASN A 114 -8.76 -18.21 -7.22
CA ASN A 114 -9.99 -17.86 -6.50
C ASN A 114 -9.88 -18.01 -4.98
N GLY A 115 -8.70 -17.77 -4.39
CA GLY A 115 -8.45 -17.87 -2.95
C GLY A 115 -8.45 -19.31 -2.40
N LEU A 116 -8.33 -20.34 -3.26
CA LEU A 116 -8.46 -21.75 -2.87
C LEU A 116 -7.48 -22.21 -1.79
N LEU A 117 -6.33 -21.55 -1.60
CA LEU A 117 -5.30 -21.93 -0.63
C LEU A 117 -5.20 -20.97 0.56
N GLU A 118 -5.99 -19.89 0.61
CA GLU A 118 -5.87 -18.92 1.70
C GLU A 118 -6.23 -19.56 3.05
N GLY A 119 -5.32 -19.42 4.02
CA GLY A 119 -5.45 -20.01 5.36
C GLY A 119 -5.29 -21.55 5.42
N LYS A 120 -4.91 -22.21 4.32
CA LYS A 120 -4.77 -23.68 4.28
C LYS A 120 -3.32 -24.13 4.45
N SER A 121 -3.15 -25.24 5.16
CA SER A 121 -1.88 -25.97 5.19
C SER A 121 -1.71 -26.82 3.94
N TYR A 122 -0.47 -26.94 3.45
CA TYR A 122 -0.11 -27.84 2.36
C TYR A 122 1.18 -28.59 2.69
N THR A 123 1.41 -29.72 2.03
CA THR A 123 2.70 -30.42 2.05
C THR A 123 3.23 -30.41 0.63
N ALA A 124 4.42 -29.87 0.43
CA ALA A 124 5.11 -29.96 -0.84
C ALA A 124 5.74 -31.35 -0.97
N VAL A 125 5.65 -31.93 -2.16
CA VAL A 125 6.30 -33.20 -2.55
C VAL A 125 7.43 -32.95 -3.53
#